data_AF-A0AAU7Q0W5-F1
#
_entry.id   AF-A0AAU7Q0W5-F1
#
_cell.length_a   1.000
_cell.length_b   1.000
_cell.length_c   1.000
_cell.angle_alpha   90.00
_cell.angle_beta   90.00
_cell.angle_gamma   90.00
#
_symmetry.space_group_name_H-M   'P 1'
#
loop_
_entity.id
_entity.type
_entity.pdbx_description
1 polymer ?
#
loop_
_entity_poly.entity_id
_entity_poly.type
_entity_poly.pdbx_seq_one_letter_code
_entity_poly.pdbx_strand_id
1 'polypeptide(L)' 'MANANIAFSKETLRHFAKLVELTKQPTQELAERLFKEAIDREMEDFLVSKISDERDVEGAETIDLEDIKWD' A
#
# COMPACT_ATOMS: atom_id res chain seq x y z
N MET A 1 21.81 -6.83 0.39
CA MET A 1 21.51 -5.49 0.93
C MET A 1 20.84 -4.71 -0.18
N ALA A 2 19.65 -4.15 0.06
CA ALA A 2 18.95 -3.39 -0.97
C ALA A 2 19.63 -2.03 -1.13
N ASN A 3 20.18 -1.79 -2.31
CA ASN A 3 20.67 -0.48 -2.74
C ASN A 3 19.93 -0.21 -4.06
N ALA A 4 18.90 0.63 -4.01
CA ALA A 4 17.98 0.84 -5.12
C ALA A 4 18.15 2.26 -5.66
N ASN A 5 18.53 2.37 -6.93
CA ASN A 5 18.46 3.62 -7.69
C ASN A 5 17.16 3.62 -8.50
N ILE A 6 16.14 4.28 -7.96
CA ILE A 6 14.86 4.48 -8.63
C ILE A 6 14.86 5.88 -9.23
N ALA A 7 14.69 5.97 -10.54
CA ALA A 7 14.56 7.24 -11.23
C ALA A 7 13.09 7.66 -11.28
N PHE A 8 12.83 8.89 -10.85
CA PHE A 8 11.50 9.49 -10.92
C PHE A 8 11.37 10.45 -12.09
N SER A 9 10.14 10.60 -12.57
CA SER A 9 9.83 11.64 -13.54
C SER A 9 10.13 13.03 -12.96
N LYS A 10 10.46 13.99 -13.83
CA LYS A 10 10.68 15.39 -13.44
C LYS A 10 9.46 16.00 -12.74
N GLU A 11 8.26 15.59 -13.16
CA GLU A 11 7.01 16.05 -12.55
C GLU A 11 6.87 15.54 -11.12
N THR A 12 7.06 14.23 -10.90
CA THR A 12 7.03 13.63 -9.56
C THR A 12 8.04 14.29 -8.62
N LEU A 13 9.28 14.50 -9.08
CA LEU A 13 10.31 15.19 -8.31
C LEU A 13 9.93 16.63 -7.96
N ARG A 14 9.26 17.35 -8.87
CA ARG A 14 8.79 18.71 -8.61
C ARG A 14 7.70 18.74 -7.52
N HIS A 15 6.75 17.80 -7.58
CA HIS A 15 5.72 17.70 -6.54
C HIS A 15 6.31 17.33 -5.19
N PHE A 16 7.26 16.38 -5.18
CA PHE A 16 7.96 15.98 -3.98
C PHE A 16 8.76 17.13 -3.36
N ALA A 17 9.48 17.93 -4.17
CA ALA A 17 10.20 19.10 -3.69
C ALA A 17 9.27 20.13 -3.02
N LYS A 18 8.11 20.42 -3.63
CA LYS A 18 7.10 21.30 -3.02
C LYS A 18 6.60 20.75 -1.67
N LEU A 19 6.41 19.44 -1.58
CA LEU A 19 5.95 18.80 -0.35
C LEU A 19 7.01 18.89 0.76
N VAL A 20 8.29 18.71 0.42
CA VAL A 20 9.42 18.94 1.34
C VAL A 20 9.39 20.38 1.87
N GLU A 21 9.23 21.37 1.00
CA GLU A 21 9.15 22.78 1.40
C GLU A 21 7.99 23.07 2.35
N LEU A 22 6.81 22.52 2.06
CA LEU A 22 5.60 22.73 2.87
C LEU A 22 5.69 22.05 4.24
N THR A 23 6.21 20.82 4.27
CA THR A 23 6.27 20.02 5.49
C THR A 23 7.49 20.32 6.35
N LYS A 24 8.52 20.97 5.77
CA LYS A 24 9.81 21.27 6.41
C LYS A 24 10.52 20.02 6.94
N GLN A 25 10.20 18.85 6.39
CA GLN A 25 10.83 17.59 6.78
C GLN A 25 12.11 17.33 5.99
N PRO A 26 13.07 16.56 6.52
CA PRO A 26 14.20 16.08 5.75
C PRO A 26 13.73 15.29 4.52
N THR A 27 14.29 15.60 3.35
CA THR A 27 13.92 14.99 2.07
C THR A 27 13.95 13.46 2.13
N GLN A 28 14.98 12.88 2.74
CA GLN A 28 15.12 11.42 2.81
C GLN A 28 14.07 10.78 3.73
N GLU A 29 13.84 11.34 4.92
CA GLU A 29 12.83 10.83 5.86
C GLU A 29 11.43 10.90 5.27
N LEU A 30 11.10 12.00 4.58
CA LEU A 30 9.83 12.15 3.91
C LEU A 30 9.67 11.13 2.77
N ALA A 31 10.72 10.90 1.98
CA ALA A 31 10.71 9.91 0.91
C ALA A 31 10.47 8.51 1.47
N GLU A 32 11.25 8.10 2.47
CA GLU A 32 11.14 6.77 3.10
C GLU A 32 9.74 6.52 3.68
N ARG A 33 9.17 7.50 4.39
CA ARG A 33 7.81 7.38 4.92
C ARG A 33 6.78 7.22 3.81
N LEU A 34 6.80 8.07 2.79
CA LEU A 34 5.82 8.01 1.69
C LEU A 34 5.95 6.71 0.89
N PHE A 35 7.17 6.24 0.66
CA PHE A 35 7.40 4.96 0.00
C PHE A 35 6.86 3.79 0.83
N LYS A 36 7.09 3.80 2.14
CA LYS A 36 6.55 2.77 3.03
C LYS A 36 5.02 2.76 3.00
N GLU A 37 4.39 3.92 3.14
CA GLU A 37 2.92 4.04 3.09
C GLU A 37 2.36 3.58 1.73
N ALA A 38 3.04 3.87 0.62
CA ALA A 38 2.63 3.41 -0.70
C ALA A 38 2.75 1.89 -0.85
N ILE A 39 3.84 1.29 -0.35
CA ILE A 39 4.03 -0.17 -0.36
C ILE A 39 2.94 -0.85 0.49
N ASP A 40 2.69 -0.36 1.70
CA ASP A 40 1.71 -0.95 2.62
C ASP A 40 0.30 -0.94 1.98
N ARG A 41 -0.09 0.16 1.32
CA ARG A 41 -1.36 0.26 0.60
C ARG A 41 -1.45 -0.67 -0.61
N GLU A 42 -0.40 -0.73 -1.43
CA GLU A 42 -0.38 -1.62 -2.60
C GLU A 42 -0.46 -3.10 -2.16
N MET A 43 0.20 -3.44 -1.05
CA MET A 43 0.10 -4.78 -0.46
C MET A 43 -1.31 -5.07 0.07
N GLU A 44 -1.96 -4.11 0.75
CA GLU A 44 -3.33 -4.25 1.22
C GLU A 44 -4.30 -4.45 0.04
N ASP A 45 -4.22 -3.62 -1.00
CA ASP A 45 -5.06 -3.73 -2.20
C ASP A 45 -4.84 -5.08 -2.90
N PHE A 46 -3.59 -5.54 -3.00
CA PHE A 46 -3.28 -6.85 -3.56
C PHE A 46 -3.90 -8.00 -2.74
N LEU A 47 -3.80 -7.94 -1.40
CA LEU A 47 -4.38 -8.96 -0.52
C LEU A 47 -5.90 -8.97 -0.57
N VAL A 48 -6.54 -7.80 -0.60
CA VAL A 48 -8.01 -7.67 -0.75
C VAL A 48 -8.47 -8.25 -2.08
N SER A 49 -7.77 -7.95 -3.19
CA SER A 49 -8.06 -8.55 -4.50
C SER A 49 -7.97 -10.06 -4.45
N LYS A 50 -6.96 -10.64 -3.77
CA LYS A 50 -6.81 -12.10 -3.66
C LYS A 50 -7.95 -12.75 -2.87
N ILE A 51 -8.36 -12.15 -1.77
CA ILE A 51 -9.50 -12.65 -0.98
C ILE A 51 -10.81 -12.55 -1.78
N SER A 52 -10.98 -11.48 -2.57
CA SER A 52 -12.16 -11.34 -3.44
C SER A 52 -12.18 -12.40 -4.52
N ASP A 53 -11.05 -12.66 -5.18
CA ASP A 53 -10.93 -13.72 -6.19
C ASP A 53 -11.22 -15.11 -5.60
N GLU A 54 -10.81 -15.37 -4.36
CA GLU A 54 -11.04 -16.63 -3.65
C GLU A 54 -12.50 -16.80 -3.19
N ARG A 55 -13.25 -15.72 -2.99
CA ARG A 55 -14.68 -15.75 -2.62
C ARG A 55 -15.61 -15.84 -3.82
N ASP A 56 -15.17 -15.37 -4.99
CA ASP A 56 -15.96 -15.36 -6.22
C ASP A 56 -15.72 -16.62 -7.07
N VAL A 57 -15.46 -17.76 -6.41
CA VAL A 57 -15.32 -19.07 -7.04
C VAL A 57 -16.64 -19.83 -6.98
N GLU A 58 -17.02 -20.47 -8.10
CA GLU A 58 -18.21 -21.31 -8.21
C GLU A 58 -18.09 -22.49 -7.23
N GLY A 59 -18.85 -22.44 -6.14
CA GLY A 59 -18.84 -23.45 -5.07
C GLY A 59 -18.33 -22.97 -3.70
N ALA A 60 -18.01 -21.69 -3.54
CA ALA A 60 -17.71 -21.13 -2.22
C ALA A 60 -18.96 -21.18 -1.31
N GLU A 61 -18.90 -21.93 -0.22
CA GLU A 61 -19.95 -21.93 0.81
C GLU A 61 -19.86 -20.62 1.62
N THR A 62 -20.91 -19.82 1.56
CA THR A 62 -21.14 -18.74 2.54
C THR A 62 -21.47 -19.37 3.88
N ILE A 63 -20.55 -19.29 4.84
CA ILE A 63 -20.79 -19.67 6.22
C ILE A 63 -21.51 -18.51 6.91
N ASP A 64 -22.70 -18.78 7.46
CA ASP A 64 -23.41 -17.78 8.25
C ASP A 64 -22.62 -17.47 9.54
N LEU A 65 -22.43 -16.18 9.82
CA LEU A 65 -21.65 -15.70 10.96
C LEU A 65 -22.18 -16.22 12.31
N GLU A 66 -23.44 -16.63 12.36
CA GLU A 66 -24.12 -17.20 13.54
C GLU A 66 -23.61 -18.60 13.90
N ASP A 67 -23.02 -19.33 12.95
CA ASP A 67 -22.44 -20.66 13.19
C ASP A 67 -20.98 -20.59 13.70
N ILE A 68 -20.38 -19.40 13.70
CA ILE A 68 -19.04 -19.19 14.23
C ILE A 68 -19.13 -18.93 15.74
N LYS A 69 -18.84 -19.97 16.53
CA LYS A 69 -18.61 -19.82 17.97
C LYS A 69 -17.27 -19.12 18.19
N TRP A 70 -17.32 -17.84 18.51
CA TRP A 70 -16.19 -17.08 19.01
C TRP A 70 -16.04 -17.36 20.51
N ASP A 71 -14.98 -18.08 20.91
CA ASP A 71 -14.55 -18.26 22.31
C ASP A 71 -13.96 -16.95 22.89
#